data_AF-A0AAD6Z013-F1
#
_entry.id   AF-A0AAD6Z013-F1
#
_cell.length_a   1.000
_cell.length_b   1.000
_cell.length_c   1.000
_cell.angle_alpha   90.00
_cell.angle_beta   90.00
_cell.angle_gamma   90.00
#
_symmetry.space_group_name_H-M   'P 1'
#
loop_
_entity.id
_entity.type
_entity.pdbx_description
1 polymer ?
#
loop_
_entity_poly.entity_id
_entity_poly.type
_entity_poly.pdbx_seq_one_letter_code
_entity_poly.pdbx_strand_id
1 'polypeptide(L)'
;PEEDGIENINEYGIDWEVNDEPNLVAHLLESNPHERATNNDPFASASTPANLSEVLCDPPGCPFTPAQLLRLDEQLSTSVDLFSRNMNVRRLVWVRALQI
;
A
#
# COMPACT_ATOMS: atom_id res chain seq x y z
N PRO A 1 24.79 0.94 -0.97
CA PRO A 1 23.81 0.06 -1.65
C PRO A 1 23.93 -1.32 -1.02
N GLU A 2 23.09 -1.58 -0.02
CA GLU A 2 23.07 -2.86 0.68
C GLU A 2 21.90 -3.64 0.08
N GLU A 3 22.23 -4.68 -0.70
CA GLU A 3 21.28 -5.76 -0.97
C GLU A 3 21.09 -6.46 0.39
N ASP A 4 19.97 -6.16 1.04
CA ASP A 4 19.48 -6.98 2.16
C ASP A 4 19.24 -8.38 1.60
N GLY A 5 20.22 -9.27 1.79
CA GLY A 5 20.16 -10.65 1.36
C GLY A 5 18.95 -11.31 2.01
N ILE A 6 18.12 -11.98 1.21
CA ILE A 6 16.93 -12.66 1.71
C ILE A 6 17.38 -13.76 2.68
N GLU A 7 17.29 -13.51 3.98
CA GLU A 7 17.90 -14.36 5.01
C GLU A 7 17.22 -15.74 5.13
N ASN A 8 15.92 -15.83 4.83
CA ASN A 8 15.20 -17.11 4.73
C ASN A 8 13.87 -16.98 3.98
N ILE A 9 13.82 -17.48 2.74
CA ILE A 9 12.63 -17.45 1.88
C ILE A 9 11.42 -18.17 2.53
N ASN A 10 11.66 -19.14 3.40
CA ASN A 10 10.60 -19.92 4.07
C ASN A 10 9.88 -19.15 5.18
N GLU A 11 10.45 -18.05 5.68
CA GLU A 11 9.84 -17.26 6.77
C GLU A 11 8.75 -16.31 6.28
N TYR A 12 8.62 -16.12 4.96
CA TYR A 12 7.62 -15.25 4.36
C TYR A 12 6.20 -15.86 4.35
N GLY A 13 6.02 -17.05 4.91
CA GLY A 13 4.71 -17.73 4.97
C GLY A 13 4.15 -18.09 3.59
N ILE A 14 5.04 -18.22 2.60
CA ILE A 14 4.71 -18.68 1.25
C ILE A 14 4.91 -20.19 1.26
N ASP A 15 3.84 -20.94 0.93
CA ASP A 15 3.85 -22.40 0.86
C ASP A 15 4.59 -22.86 -0.41
N TRP A 16 5.93 -22.78 -0.41
CA TRP A 16 6.75 -23.14 -1.56
C TRP A 16 6.59 -24.61 -1.96
N GLU A 17 6.31 -25.51 -1.02
CA GLU A 17 5.99 -26.91 -1.31
C GLU A 17 4.76 -27.11 -2.20
N VAL A 18 3.83 -26.17 -2.21
CA VAL A 18 2.58 -26.24 -2.99
C VAL A 18 2.80 -25.82 -4.44
N ASN A 19 3.88 -25.10 -4.75
CA ASN A 19 4.16 -24.63 -6.10
C ASN A 19 4.31 -25.77 -7.11
N ASP A 20 4.84 -26.91 -6.68
CA ASP A 20 5.06 -28.08 -7.54
C ASP A 20 3.89 -29.09 -7.51
N GLU A 21 2.80 -28.79 -6.79
CA GLU A 21 1.61 -29.64 -6.69
C GLU A 21 0.65 -29.39 -7.87
N PRO A 22 0.56 -30.32 -8.85
CA PRO A 22 -0.16 -30.08 -10.10
C PRO A 22 -1.67 -29.88 -9.90
N ASN A 23 -2.25 -30.47 -8.84
CA ASN A 23 -3.67 -30.34 -8.55
C ASN A 23 -4.02 -28.94 -8.01
N LEU A 24 -3.15 -28.34 -7.21
CA LEU A 24 -3.36 -27.02 -6.62
C LEU A 24 -3.14 -25.92 -7.66
N VAL A 25 -2.13 -26.09 -8.52
CA VAL A 25 -1.90 -25.23 -9.68
C VAL A 25 -3.07 -25.32 -10.68
N ALA A 26 -3.61 -26.51 -10.93
CA ALA A 26 -4.78 -26.66 -11.81
C ALA A 26 -6.01 -25.90 -11.27
N HIS A 27 -6.31 -26.03 -9.98
CA HIS A 27 -7.41 -25.30 -9.32
C HIS A 27 -7.18 -23.77 -9.33
N LEU A 28 -5.95 -23.32 -9.12
CA LEU A 28 -5.58 -21.91 -9.20
C LEU A 28 -5.84 -21.33 -10.59
N LEU A 29 -5.43 -22.04 -11.65
CA LEU A 29 -5.62 -21.63 -13.05
C LEU A 29 -7.09 -21.69 -13.49
N GLU A 30 -7.89 -22.59 -12.92
CA GLU A 30 -9.34 -22.64 -13.13
C GLU A 30 -10.04 -21.42 -12.51
N SER A 31 -9.60 -21.00 -11.33
CA SER A 31 -10.16 -19.85 -10.61
C SER A 31 -9.68 -18.50 -11.16
N ASN A 32 -8.47 -18.47 -11.75
CA ASN A 32 -7.84 -17.27 -12.28
C ASN A 32 -7.55 -17.41 -13.79
N PRO A 33 -8.59 -17.43 -14.65
CA PRO A 33 -8.43 -17.66 -16.08
C PRO A 33 -7.56 -16.61 -16.79
N HIS A 34 -7.34 -15.45 -16.16
CA HIS A 34 -6.47 -14.37 -16.66
C HIS A 34 -4.97 -14.68 -16.51
N GLU A 35 -4.56 -15.56 -15.58
CA GLU A 35 -3.16 -15.97 -15.40
C GLU A 35 -2.66 -16.89 -16.52
N ARG A 36 -3.57 -17.55 -17.25
CA ARG A 36 -3.23 -18.35 -18.44
C ARG A 36 -2.65 -17.52 -19.59
N ALA A 37 -2.93 -16.21 -19.64
CA ALA A 37 -2.62 -15.34 -20.77
C ALA A 37 -1.24 -14.65 -20.67
N THR A 38 -0.57 -14.70 -19.53
CA THR A 38 0.64 -13.89 -19.23
C THR A 38 1.94 -14.51 -19.75
N ASN A 39 1.91 -15.69 -20.36
CA ASN A 39 3.08 -16.44 -20.85
C ASN A 39 3.86 -15.81 -22.03
N ASN A 40 3.59 -14.56 -22.41
CA ASN A 40 4.20 -13.93 -23.60
C ASN A 40 4.82 -12.54 -23.34
N ASP A 41 4.94 -12.12 -22.09
CA ASP A 41 5.61 -10.87 -21.73
C ASP A 41 7.03 -11.16 -21.18
N PRO A 42 8.10 -10.73 -21.86
CA PRO A 42 9.48 -10.97 -21.43
C PRO A 42 9.88 -10.22 -20.15
N PHE A 43 9.01 -9.35 -19.61
CA PHE A 43 9.19 -8.67 -18.33
C PHE A 43 8.17 -9.11 -17.26
N ALA A 44 7.17 -9.93 -17.63
CA ALA A 44 6.31 -10.56 -16.64
C ALA A 44 7.07 -11.71 -15.98
N SER A 45 7.38 -11.55 -14.69
CA SER A 45 7.75 -12.70 -13.89
C SER A 45 6.57 -13.68 -13.84
N ALA A 46 6.83 -14.99 -13.75
CA ALA A 46 5.77 -16.00 -13.62
C ALA A 46 4.81 -15.73 -12.43
N SER A 47 5.25 -14.88 -11.50
CA SER A 47 4.55 -14.42 -10.30
C SER A 47 3.84 -13.06 -10.45
N THR A 48 3.85 -12.41 -11.62
CA THR A 48 3.18 -11.11 -11.79
C THR A 48 1.69 -11.33 -12.13
N PRO A 49 0.76 -10.99 -11.21
CA PRO A 49 -0.66 -11.16 -11.49
C PRO A 49 -1.13 -10.16 -12.55
N ALA A 50 -2.04 -10.60 -13.43
CA ALA A 50 -2.57 -9.78 -14.53
C ALA A 50 -3.36 -8.56 -14.05
N ASN A 51 -3.94 -8.63 -12.85
CA ASN A 51 -4.56 -7.51 -12.14
C ASN A 51 -4.12 -7.55 -10.68
N LEU A 52 -3.86 -6.38 -10.09
CA LEU A 52 -3.70 -6.28 -8.64
C LEU A 52 -5.06 -6.43 -7.96
N SER A 53 -5.07 -7.02 -6.77
CA SER A 53 -6.28 -7.06 -5.95
C SER A 53 -6.75 -5.63 -5.67
N GLU A 54 -7.92 -5.27 -6.18
CA GLU A 54 -8.56 -4.01 -5.86
C GLU A 54 -9.15 -4.11 -4.45
N VAL A 55 -8.56 -3.38 -3.51
CA VAL A 55 -9.10 -3.20 -2.17
C VAL A 55 -9.70 -1.81 -2.11
N LEU A 56 -11.03 -1.75 -2.20
CA LEU A 56 -11.77 -0.51 -2.01
C LEU A 56 -11.73 -0.14 -0.52
N CYS A 57 -10.82 0.77 -0.18
CA CYS A 57 -10.76 1.36 1.15
C CYS A 57 -11.68 2.58 1.19
N ASP A 58 -12.81 2.47 1.89
CA ASP A 58 -13.60 3.65 2.22
C ASP A 58 -12.76 4.60 3.09
N PRO A 59 -12.63 5.89 2.73
CA PRO A 59 -11.92 6.83 3.56
C PRO A 59 -12.63 6.93 4.92
N PRO A 60 -11.89 6.88 6.04
CA PRO A 60 -12.51 7.09 7.34
C PRO A 60 -13.16 8.48 7.36
N GLY A 61 -14.38 8.56 7.90
CA GLY A 61 -15.04 9.85 8.09
C GLY A 61 -14.16 10.79 8.93
N CYS A 62 -14.08 12.06 8.52
CA CYS A 62 -13.36 13.06 9.32
C CYS A 62 -13.97 13.14 10.72
N PRO A 63 -13.17 13.01 11.80
CA PRO A 63 -13.70 13.04 13.17
C PRO A 63 -14.13 14.45 13.61
N PHE A 64 -13.78 15.49 12.84
CA PHE A 64 -14.10 16.87 13.15
C PHE A 64 -15.35 17.35 12.41
N THR A 65 -16.19 18.08 13.13
CA THR A 65 -17.23 18.91 12.52
C THR A 65 -16.59 20.06 11.70
N PRO A 66 -17.30 20.65 10.72
CA PRO A 66 -16.77 21.76 9.94
C PRO A 66 -16.28 22.95 10.78
N ALA A 67 -16.96 23.25 11.89
CA ALA A 67 -16.56 24.30 12.82
C ALA A 67 -15.28 23.97 13.59
N GLN A 68 -15.10 22.71 13.99
CA GLN A 68 -13.86 22.25 14.63
C GLN A 68 -12.69 22.27 13.66
N LEU A 69 -12.93 21.89 12.41
CA LEU A 69 -11.91 21.92 11.36
C LEU A 69 -11.42 23.35 11.09
N LEU A 70 -12.35 24.31 11.02
CA LEU A 70 -12.02 25.71 10.80
C LEU A 70 -11.20 26.28 11.96
N ARG A 71 -11.57 25.95 13.20
CA ARG A 71 -10.79 26.33 14.39
C ARG A 71 -9.38 25.73 14.39
N LEU A 72 -9.25 24.45 14.01
CA LEU A 72 -7.96 23.79 13.90
C LEU A 72 -7.07 24.47 12.86
N ASP A 73 -7.63 24.81 11.70
CA ASP A 73 -6.92 25.48 10.60
C ASP A 73 -6.46 26.89 11.01
N GLU A 74 -7.34 27.66 11.67
CA GLU A 74 -7.00 28.96 12.24
C GLU A 74 -5.82 28.86 13.22
N GLN A 75 -5.87 27.91 14.17
CA GLN A 75 -4.79 27.72 15.14
C GLN A 75 -3.47 27.31 14.48
N LEU A 76 -3.51 26.39 13.52
CA LEU A 76 -2.30 25.94 12.82
C LEU A 76 -1.67 27.03 11.96
N SER A 77 -2.49 27.85 11.29
CA SER A 77 -2.02 28.95 10.42
C SER A 77 -1.15 29.98 11.15
N THR A 78 -1.30 30.11 12.47
CA THR A 78 -0.47 31.00 13.30
C THR A 78 0.95 30.48 13.57
N SER A 79 1.18 29.17 13.38
CA SER A 79 2.40 28.51 13.84
C SER A 79 3.19 27.79 12.74
N VAL A 80 2.54 27.43 11.63
CA VAL A 80 3.16 26.70 10.51
C VAL A 80 2.59 27.19 9.18
N ASP A 81 3.44 27.27 8.16
CA ASP A 81 3.00 27.51 6.78
C ASP A 81 2.28 26.27 6.21
N LEU A 82 0.95 26.38 6.08
CA LEU A 82 0.06 25.33 5.58
C LEU A 82 0.18 25.10 4.06
N PHE A 83 0.71 26.08 3.31
CA PHE A 83 0.80 26.03 1.85
C PHE A 83 2.14 25.50 1.35
N SER A 84 3.14 25.38 2.23
CA SER A 84 4.45 24.86 1.89
C SER A 84 4.37 23.48 1.23
N ARG A 85 5.17 23.25 0.19
CA ARG A 85 5.38 21.92 -0.42
C ARG A 85 6.58 21.18 0.16
N ASN A 86 7.29 21.81 1.10
CA ASN A 86 8.44 21.20 1.76
C ASN A 86 7.97 20.14 2.75
N MET A 87 8.47 18.90 2.61
CA MET A 87 8.08 17.78 3.46
C MET A 87 8.41 17.97 4.95
N ASN A 88 9.48 18.71 5.27
CA ASN A 88 9.81 19.03 6.66
C ASN A 88 8.78 19.97 7.28
N VAL A 89 8.26 20.94 6.50
CA VAL A 89 7.19 21.85 6.94
C VAL A 89 5.87 21.10 7.05
N ARG A 90 5.55 20.20 6.10
CA ARG A 90 4.36 19.34 6.15
C ARG A 90 4.35 18.42 7.38
N ARG A 91 5.50 17.86 7.75
CA ARG A 91 5.65 17.11 9.00
C ARG A 91 5.35 17.99 10.21
N LEU A 92 5.81 19.24 10.21
CA LEU A 92 5.59 20.18 11.31
C LEU A 92 4.11 20.50 11.51
N VAL A 93 3.32 20.60 10.43
CA VAL A 93 1.85 20.77 10.51
C VAL A 93 1.23 19.70 11.41
N TRP A 94 1.55 18.42 11.16
CA TRP A 94 1.03 17.32 11.96
C TRP A 94 1.54 17.33 13.40
N VAL A 95 2.82 17.63 13.61
CA VAL A 95 3.40 17.73 14.97
C VAL A 95 2.69 18.81 15.78
N ARG A 96 2.36 19.96 15.16
CA ARG A 96 1.63 21.03 15.83
C ARG A 96 0.15 20.70 16.02
N ALA A 97 -0.48 20.03 15.05
CA ALA A 97 -1.88 19.63 15.15
C ALA A 97 -2.14 18.67 16.34
N LEU A 98 -1.18 17.79 16.65
CA LEU A 98 -1.27 16.87 17.79
C LEU A 98 -1.06 17.54 19.16
N GLN A 99 -0.64 18.81 19.19
CA GLN A 99 -0.44 19.58 20.43
C GLN A 99 -1.62 20.50 20.75
N ILE A 100 -2.66 20.52 19.90
CA ILE A 100 -3.90 21.29 20.04
C ILE A 100 -4.97 20.40 20.64
#